data_AF-A0A5R9R3F8-F1
#
_entry.id   AF-A0A5R9R3F8-F1
#
_cell.length_a   1.000
_cell.length_b   1.000
_cell.length_c   1.000
_cell.angle_alpha   90.00
_cell.angle_beta   90.00
_cell.angle_gamma   90.00
#
_symmetry.space_group_name_H-M   'P 1'
#
loop_
_entity.id
_entity.type
_entity.pdbx_description
1 polymer ?
#
loop_
_entity_poly.entity_id
_entity_poly.type
_entity_poly.pdbx_seq_one_letter_code
_entity_poly.pdbx_strand_id
1 'polypeptide(L)'
;MKPLLIASLLLIAVQPAVAAIPMLNYDCPNDVQVHTDEGGPIYINGKEAKIKQKNDKYIEAKGEGVTVSISLNDDGSATVSYTGPKGANGICQPAEGD
;
A
#
# COMPACT_ATOMS: atom_id res chain seq x y z
N MET A 1 30.02 -27.07 -45.14
CA MET A 1 29.39 -25.75 -44.87
C MET A 1 27.90 -25.96 -44.70
N LYS A 2 27.36 -25.83 -43.49
CA LYS A 2 25.92 -25.92 -43.22
C LYS A 2 25.65 -24.98 -42.04
N PRO A 3 24.98 -23.84 -42.23
CA PRO A 3 24.74 -22.92 -41.12
C PRO A 3 23.53 -23.44 -40.34
N LEU A 4 23.78 -23.89 -39.11
CA LEU A 4 22.72 -24.19 -38.15
C LEU A 4 22.15 -22.84 -37.67
N LEU A 5 20.96 -22.47 -38.14
CA LEU A 5 20.21 -21.32 -37.63
C LEU A 5 19.55 -21.73 -36.31
N ILE A 6 20.07 -21.24 -35.19
CA ILE A 6 19.48 -21.39 -33.86
C ILE A 6 18.58 -20.18 -33.62
N ALA A 7 17.27 -20.38 -33.70
CA ALA A 7 16.27 -19.39 -33.34
C ALA A 7 16.20 -19.27 -31.80
N SER A 8 16.73 -18.16 -31.25
CA SER A 8 16.64 -17.86 -29.83
C SER A 8 15.30 -17.18 -29.53
N LEU A 9 14.35 -17.93 -28.98
CA LEU A 9 13.07 -17.43 -28.53
C LEU A 9 13.26 -16.75 -27.16
N LEU A 10 13.34 -15.42 -27.14
CA LEU A 10 13.36 -14.63 -25.90
C LEU A 10 11.97 -14.69 -25.23
N LEU A 11 11.86 -15.49 -24.18
CA LEU A 11 10.71 -15.46 -23.27
C LEU A 11 10.83 -14.20 -22.40
N ILE A 12 10.01 -13.19 -22.69
CA ILE A 12 9.83 -12.05 -21.79
C ILE A 12 8.89 -12.52 -20.67
N ALA A 13 9.46 -12.90 -19.53
CA ALA A 13 8.67 -13.18 -18.33
C ALA A 13 8.11 -11.85 -17.79
N VAL A 14 6.86 -11.54 -18.11
CA VAL A 14 6.13 -10.47 -17.45
C VAL A 14 5.76 -10.97 -16.05
N GLN A 15 6.53 -10.56 -15.05
CA GLN A 15 6.18 -10.84 -13.66
C GLN A 15 4.98 -9.94 -13.31
N PRO A 16 3.84 -10.49 -12.84
CA PRO A 16 2.82 -9.65 -12.24
C PRO A 16 3.46 -8.98 -11.03
N ALA A 17 3.51 -7.65 -11.03
CA ALA A 17 3.78 -6.90 -9.82
C ALA A 17 2.61 -7.20 -8.88
N VAL A 18 2.76 -8.22 -8.02
CA VAL A 18 1.87 -8.38 -6.88
C VAL A 18 2.04 -7.09 -6.11
N ALA A 19 1.00 -6.25 -6.10
CA ALA A 19 1.02 -5.01 -5.35
C ALA A 19 1.10 -5.40 -3.86
N ALA A 20 2.33 -5.55 -3.39
CA ALA A 20 2.62 -5.73 -1.99
C ALA A 20 2.09 -4.48 -1.30
N ILE A 21 1.38 -4.68 -0.20
CA ILE A 21 1.11 -3.58 0.72
C ILE A 21 2.50 -3.06 1.10
N PRO A 22 2.85 -1.79 0.83
CA PRO A 22 4.18 -1.30 1.20
C PRO A 22 4.33 -1.28 2.72
N MET A 23 5.56 -1.31 3.21
CA MET A 23 5.81 -1.06 4.62
C MET A 23 5.73 0.46 4.88
N LEU A 24 4.79 0.89 5.72
CA LEU A 24 4.54 2.31 6.00
C LEU A 24 4.30 2.52 7.50
N ASN A 25 4.75 3.68 8.00
CA ASN A 25 4.44 4.21 9.33
C ASN A 25 3.97 5.65 9.17
N TYR A 26 2.70 5.93 9.46
CA TYR A 26 2.10 7.24 9.28
C TYR A 26 1.26 7.63 10.49
N ASP A 27 1.36 8.91 10.85
CA ASP A 27 0.53 9.57 11.85
C ASP A 27 -0.54 10.43 11.17
N CYS A 28 -1.78 10.10 11.43
CA CYS A 28 -2.94 10.85 10.98
C CYS A 28 -3.43 11.79 12.10
N PRO A 29 -4.08 12.91 11.77
CA PRO A 29 -4.74 13.76 12.75
C PRO A 29 -5.69 12.97 13.68
N ASN A 30 -5.88 13.48 14.91
CA ASN A 30 -6.61 12.82 15.99
C ASN A 30 -5.97 11.51 16.50
N ASP A 31 -4.63 11.48 16.56
CA ASP A 31 -3.84 10.39 17.14
C ASP A 31 -4.09 9.02 16.50
N VAL A 32 -4.41 9.02 15.20
CA VAL A 32 -4.63 7.78 14.44
C VAL A 32 -3.29 7.34 13.83
N GLN A 33 -2.76 6.23 14.31
CA GLN A 33 -1.53 5.62 13.79
C GLN A 33 -1.87 4.58 12.74
N VAL A 34 -1.18 4.63 11.60
CA VAL A 34 -1.29 3.66 10.51
C VAL A 34 0.05 2.98 10.34
N HIS A 35 0.05 1.66 10.49
CA HIS A 35 1.21 0.83 10.27
C HIS A 35 0.87 -0.27 9.27
N THR A 36 1.76 -0.51 8.33
CA THR A 36 1.63 -1.61 7.37
C THR A 36 2.92 -2.38 7.30
N ASP A 37 2.80 -3.70 7.29
CA ASP A 37 3.91 -4.62 7.01
C ASP A 37 3.96 -4.94 5.52
N GLU A 38 5.16 -5.15 4.98
CA GLU A 38 5.31 -5.50 3.56
C GLU A 38 4.55 -6.79 3.22
N GLY A 39 3.53 -6.67 2.36
CA GLY A 39 2.65 -7.79 2.01
C GLY A 39 1.79 -8.32 3.17
N GLY A 40 1.86 -7.70 4.35
CA GLY A 40 1.17 -8.09 5.58
C GLY A 40 -0.16 -7.35 5.80
N PRO A 41 -0.76 -7.48 6.99
CA PRO A 41 -1.97 -6.76 7.35
C PRO A 41 -1.73 -5.25 7.50
N ILE A 42 -2.83 -4.49 7.51
CA ILE A 42 -2.83 -3.06 7.82
C ILE A 42 -3.27 -2.91 9.27
N TYR A 43 -2.55 -2.13 10.06
CA TYR A 43 -2.87 -1.82 11.44
C TYR A 43 -3.31 -0.37 11.59
N ILE A 44 -4.38 -0.16 12.34
CA ILE A 44 -4.85 1.15 12.79
C ILE A 44 -4.79 1.15 14.31
N ASN A 45 -4.00 2.05 14.89
CA ASN A 45 -3.72 2.12 16.34
C ASN A 45 -3.27 0.78 16.95
N GLY A 46 -2.41 0.05 16.23
CA GLY A 46 -1.90 -1.25 16.65
C GLY A 46 -2.91 -2.40 16.57
N LYS A 47 -4.11 -2.17 16.02
CA LYS A 47 -5.11 -3.22 15.78
C LYS A 47 -5.26 -3.49 14.29
N GLU A 48 -5.32 -4.78 13.95
CA GLU A 48 -5.50 -5.20 12.56
C GLU A 48 -6.83 -4.67 11.99
N ALA A 49 -6.72 -3.97 10.87
CA ALA A 49 -7.81 -3.39 10.12
C ALA A 49 -8.25 -4.34 9.00
N LYS A 50 -9.54 -4.25 8.65
CA LYS A 50 -10.12 -5.06 7.57
C LYS A 50 -9.95 -4.33 6.25
N ILE A 51 -9.27 -4.96 5.30
CA ILE A 51 -9.17 -4.44 3.93
C ILE A 51 -10.57 -4.45 3.29
N LYS A 52 -10.98 -3.28 2.81
CA LYS A 52 -12.24 -3.04 2.10
C LYS A 52 -12.08 -3.15 0.60
N GLN A 53 -11.01 -2.57 0.08
CA GLN A 53 -10.70 -2.55 -1.33
C GLN A 53 -9.18 -2.56 -1.49
N LYS A 54 -8.71 -3.27 -2.51
CA LYS A 54 -7.32 -3.27 -2.90
C LYS A 54 -7.23 -3.39 -4.42
N ASN A 55 -6.46 -2.50 -5.04
CA ASN A 55 -5.97 -2.63 -6.40
C ASN A 55 -4.46 -2.31 -6.41
N ASP A 56 -3.86 -2.22 -7.59
CA ASP A 56 -2.40 -2.10 -7.73
C ASP A 56 -1.81 -0.83 -7.09
N LYS A 57 -2.60 0.25 -6.97
CA LYS A 57 -2.14 1.55 -6.46
C LYS A 57 -3.01 2.13 -5.36
N TYR A 58 -4.03 1.42 -4.90
CA TYR A 58 -4.97 1.93 -3.93
C TYR A 58 -5.41 0.83 -2.97
N ILE A 59 -5.37 1.14 -1.68
CA ILE A 59 -5.77 0.24 -0.61
C ILE A 59 -6.64 1.01 0.36
N GLU A 60 -7.80 0.45 0.68
CA GLU A 60 -8.70 0.97 1.70
C GLU A 60 -8.85 -0.05 2.80
N ALA A 61 -8.62 0.37 4.05
CA ALA A 61 -8.75 -0.47 5.23
C ALA A 61 -9.65 0.22 6.26
N LYS A 62 -10.40 -0.58 7.02
CA LYS A 62 -11.29 -0.09 8.06
C LYS A 62 -11.01 -0.76 9.39
N GLY A 63 -10.81 0.04 10.43
CA GLY A 63 -10.53 -0.39 11.80
C GLY A 63 -10.99 0.68 12.77
N GLU A 64 -11.52 0.27 13.92
CA GLU A 64 -11.91 1.19 15.01
C GLU A 64 -12.86 2.35 14.64
N GLY A 65 -13.68 2.17 13.58
CA GLY A 65 -14.58 3.23 13.09
C GLY A 65 -13.90 4.27 12.19
N VAL A 66 -12.62 4.08 11.89
CA VAL A 66 -11.83 4.86 10.93
C VAL A 66 -11.66 4.05 9.64
N THR A 67 -11.76 4.74 8.50
CA THR A 67 -11.32 4.24 7.21
C THR A 67 -10.02 4.95 6.84
N VAL A 68 -9.01 4.17 6.44
CA VAL A 68 -7.73 4.67 5.94
C VAL A 68 -7.64 4.33 4.46
N SER A 69 -7.19 5.30 3.68
CA SER A 69 -6.97 5.21 2.24
C SER A 69 -5.48 5.42 1.95
N ILE A 70 -4.85 4.45 1.30
CA ILE A 70 -3.45 4.45 0.92
C ILE A 70 -3.39 4.46 -0.60
N SER A 71 -2.87 5.54 -1.17
CA SER A 71 -2.62 5.67 -2.61
C SER A 71 -1.13 5.60 -2.90
N LEU A 72 -0.71 4.72 -3.79
CA LEU A 72 0.67 4.56 -4.23
C LEU A 72 0.91 5.41 -5.47
N ASN A 73 1.89 6.31 -5.38
CA ASN A 73 2.30 7.19 -6.46
C ASN A 73 3.28 6.46 -7.41
N ASP A 74 3.46 6.98 -8.63
CA ASP A 74 4.37 6.38 -9.62
C ASP A 74 5.85 6.44 -9.21
N ASP A 75 6.22 7.37 -8.34
CA ASP A 75 7.57 7.53 -7.78
C ASP A 75 7.88 6.59 -6.61
N GLY A 76 6.92 5.72 -6.24
CA GLY A 76 7.03 4.79 -5.12
C GLY A 76 6.65 5.36 -3.76
N SER A 77 6.30 6.65 -3.67
CA SER A 77 5.78 7.25 -2.44
C SER A 77 4.32 6.88 -2.20
N ALA A 78 3.86 7.02 -0.95
CA ALA A 78 2.47 6.79 -0.58
C ALA A 78 1.82 8.07 -0.05
N THR A 79 0.59 8.32 -0.51
CA THR A 79 -0.32 9.32 0.06
C THR A 79 -1.31 8.59 0.95
N VAL A 80 -1.32 8.91 2.23
CA VAL A 80 -2.22 8.29 3.22
C VAL A 80 -3.21 9.32 3.73
N SER A 81 -4.49 8.96 3.76
CA SER A 81 -5.55 9.78 4.35
C SER A 81 -6.47 8.94 5.22
N TYR A 82 -7.22 9.59 6.10
CA TYR A 82 -8.20 8.93 6.95
C TYR A 82 -9.55 9.64 6.92
N THR A 83 -10.60 8.87 7.20
CA THR A 83 -11.94 9.37 7.51
C THR A 83 -12.44 8.64 8.75
N GLY A 84 -12.75 9.40 9.79
CA GLY A 84 -13.26 8.94 11.07
C GLY A 84 -14.72 9.33 11.33
N PRO A 85 -15.23 9.03 12.53
CA PRO A 85 -16.58 9.37 12.92
C PRO A 85 -16.83 10.88 12.94
N LYS A 86 -18.09 11.28 12.80
CA LYS A 86 -18.55 12.69 12.83
C LYS A 86 -17.87 13.60 11.79
N GLY A 87 -17.37 13.02 10.69
CA GLY A 87 -16.76 13.76 9.59
C GLY A 87 -15.29 14.12 9.80
N ALA A 88 -14.64 13.62 10.86
CA ALA A 88 -13.19 13.76 11.03
C ALA A 88 -12.45 13.20 9.81
N ASN A 89 -11.51 13.95 9.25
CA ASN A 89 -10.70 13.51 8.11
C ASN A 89 -9.39 14.30 8.05
N GLY A 90 -8.46 13.84 7.22
CA GLY A 90 -7.21 14.53 6.97
C GLY A 90 -6.17 13.66 6.26
N ILE A 91 -5.07 14.29 5.88
CA ILE A 91 -3.88 13.64 5.32
C ILE A 91 -2.96 13.24 6.46
N CYS A 92 -2.47 12.02 6.42
CA CYS A 92 -1.51 11.50 7.38
C CYS A 92 -0.10 11.89 6.94
N GLN A 93 0.81 12.05 7.89
CA GLN A 93 2.23 12.33 7.63
C GLN A 93 3.03 11.07 7.94
N PRO A 94 4.17 10.83 7.27
CA PRO A 94 5.11 9.81 7.71
C PRO A 94 5.44 10.05 9.19
N ALA A 95 5.39 9.00 10.00
CA ALA A 95 5.85 9.09 11.38
C ALA A 95 7.33 9.49 11.36
N GLU A 96 7.72 10.47 12.18
CA GLU A 96 9.14 10.81 12.34
C GLU A 96 9.87 9.58 12.88
N GLY A 97 10.84 9.07 12.12
CA GLY A 97 11.73 8.02 12.59
C GLY A 97 12.84 8.63 13.44
N ASP A 98 12.98 8.16 14.69
CA ASP A 98 14.21 8.30 15.48
C ASP A 98 15.39 7.59 14.80
#